data_AF-C4JZH8-F1
#
_entry.id   AF-C4JZH8-F1
#
_cell.length_a   1.000
_cell.length_b   1.000
_cell.length_c   1.000
_cell.angle_alpha   90.00
_cell.angle_beta   90.00
_cell.angle_gamma   90.00
#
_symmetry.space_group_name_H-M   'P 1'
#
loop_
_entity.id
_entity.type
_entity.pdbx_description
1 polymer ?
#
loop_
_entity_poly.entity_id
_entity_poly.type
_entity_poly.pdbx_seq_one_letter_code
_entity_poly.pdbx_strand_id
1 'polypeptide(L)'
;MESDPSDFSLAQAAIKSSDLPAIDHLTLSFFVLDAVDSDEAARYILNRLSASSDSAENVLRSIKRELAQLSRKFARHDALPLEVDEALRGELRPLLEAAITKDLTEKLFSLIQFSDKPSQLKNLWLMSPTWFAERQLPGYFVQGILQGRKGFYTPPTSPDEQLYPLPEAFLLQIHRVLSHPLHFLAIERQIHQGWPLVNDPMPLGAVARSLLRGLFALLPTVICVQLYKLVNKAVDKFDPAQKGSAIKFLPFGLVLKSSHRVSKSEANALHLVEKYTSINAPRLINATVVNDTDLRINNHPVHNYLLMTRVPGDDLSDVFYRMTYEERAQFAKDLGKCISEYRQIPSSHNTNHEICDTLGGAFRDNRMGGGLHGPFDSKIDFLNYLSPGRLAALRDELPLSALYRNNHRIVFSHSDLHRTNIKVRGGRLVGIIDWEAAGFKPEYWEYTRAVWPYFGDRRVEKEMALAFEKSYAEELEAEKLLWRRYLMF
;
A
#
# COMPACT_ATOMS: atom_id res chain seq x y z
N MET A 1 23.36 7.91 -31.40
CA MET A 1 22.11 7.63 -32.11
C MET A 1 21.05 7.48 -31.04
N GLU A 2 20.22 8.49 -30.84
CA GLU A 2 18.98 8.30 -30.09
C GLU A 2 18.13 7.34 -30.92
N SER A 3 17.84 6.15 -30.39
CA SER A 3 16.91 5.22 -31.02
C SER A 3 15.54 5.90 -31.09
N ASP A 4 14.86 5.81 -32.24
CA ASP A 4 13.47 6.27 -32.34
C ASP A 4 12.63 5.68 -31.19
N PRO A 5 11.79 6.48 -30.54
CA PRO A 5 10.98 6.02 -29.43
C PRO A 5 10.06 4.89 -29.88
N SER A 6 10.02 3.77 -29.15
CA SER A 6 9.15 2.64 -29.46
C SER A 6 7.67 3.05 -29.47
N ASP A 7 6.85 2.32 -30.24
CA ASP A 7 5.39 2.52 -30.28
C ASP A 7 4.80 2.49 -28.87
N PHE A 8 5.26 1.55 -28.02
CA PHE A 8 4.92 1.52 -26.61
C PHE A 8 5.15 2.86 -25.90
N SER A 9 6.31 3.47 -26.08
CA SER A 9 6.69 4.73 -25.42
C SER A 9 5.84 5.89 -25.92
N LEU A 10 5.57 5.93 -27.24
CA LEU A 10 4.72 6.94 -27.88
C LEU A 10 3.26 6.83 -27.40
N ALA A 11 2.69 5.63 -27.35
CA ALA A 11 1.33 5.41 -26.86
C ALA A 11 1.19 5.80 -25.38
N GLN A 12 2.17 5.42 -24.54
CA GLN A 12 2.19 5.82 -23.13
C GLN A 12 2.31 7.34 -22.96
N ALA A 13 3.08 8.02 -23.82
CA ALA A 13 3.20 9.47 -23.80
C ALA A 13 1.86 10.14 -24.18
N ALA A 14 1.22 9.68 -25.25
CA ALA A 14 -0.07 10.19 -25.71
C ALA A 14 -1.18 10.01 -24.67
N ILE A 15 -1.25 8.85 -24.00
CA ILE A 15 -2.19 8.61 -22.90
C ILE A 15 -1.92 9.62 -21.77
N LYS A 16 -0.67 9.78 -21.34
CA LYS A 16 -0.30 10.63 -20.20
C LYS A 16 -0.46 12.13 -20.46
N SER A 17 -0.37 12.56 -21.72
CA SER A 17 -0.53 13.97 -22.09
C SER A 17 -1.99 14.38 -22.29
N SER A 18 -2.92 13.42 -22.33
CA SER A 18 -4.34 13.67 -22.54
C SER A 18 -5.02 14.12 -21.24
N ASP A 19 -6.04 14.97 -21.34
CA ASP A 19 -6.81 15.42 -20.17
C ASP A 19 -7.89 14.37 -19.79
N LEU A 20 -7.44 13.30 -19.14
CA LEU A 20 -8.28 12.19 -18.70
C LEU A 20 -8.25 12.00 -17.16
N PRO A 21 -9.36 11.51 -16.57
CA PRO A 21 -9.37 11.10 -15.17
C PRO A 21 -8.31 10.03 -14.86
N ALA A 22 -7.87 9.95 -13.60
CA ALA A 22 -6.84 9.00 -13.18
C ALA A 22 -7.17 7.55 -13.51
N ILE A 23 -8.44 7.17 -13.39
CA ILE A 23 -8.90 5.81 -13.68
C ILE A 23 -8.82 5.48 -15.18
N ASP A 24 -8.99 6.47 -16.04
CA ASP A 24 -8.91 6.34 -17.50
C ASP A 24 -7.45 6.18 -17.93
N HIS A 25 -6.56 7.02 -17.39
CA HIS A 25 -5.11 6.87 -17.57
C HIS A 25 -4.65 5.47 -17.17
N LEU A 26 -5.04 5.01 -15.98
CA LEU A 26 -4.65 3.68 -15.51
C LEU A 26 -5.20 2.58 -16.43
N THR A 27 -6.48 2.63 -16.78
CA THR A 27 -7.11 1.62 -17.65
C THR A 27 -6.39 1.50 -18.99
N LEU A 28 -6.10 2.63 -19.64
CA LEU A 28 -5.46 2.67 -20.95
C LEU A 28 -3.98 2.31 -20.88
N SER A 29 -3.24 2.82 -19.88
CA SER A 29 -1.83 2.47 -19.69
C SER A 29 -1.64 0.98 -19.41
N PHE A 30 -2.52 0.38 -18.59
CA PHE A 30 -2.46 -1.05 -18.29
C PHE A 30 -2.91 -1.92 -19.47
N PHE A 31 -3.86 -1.46 -20.29
CA PHE A 31 -4.18 -2.13 -21.56
C PHE A 31 -2.92 -2.32 -22.43
N VAL A 32 -2.09 -1.28 -22.59
CA VAL A 32 -0.84 -1.39 -23.36
C VAL A 32 0.21 -2.24 -22.63
N LEU A 33 0.36 -2.06 -21.32
CA LEU A 33 1.37 -2.78 -20.51
C LEU A 33 1.11 -4.29 -20.43
N ASP A 34 -0.15 -4.68 -20.26
CA ASP A 34 -0.52 -6.06 -19.95
C ASP A 34 -0.98 -6.85 -21.17
N ALA A 35 -1.13 -6.20 -22.33
CA ALA A 35 -1.33 -6.86 -23.61
C ALA A 35 -0.31 -8.00 -23.79
N VAL A 36 -0.72 -9.03 -24.53
CA VAL A 36 0.17 -10.15 -24.87
C VAL A 36 1.33 -9.65 -25.72
N ASP A 37 1.06 -8.69 -26.61
CA ASP A 37 2.04 -7.91 -27.35
C ASP A 37 1.79 -6.41 -27.09
N SER A 38 2.67 -5.80 -26.31
CA SER A 38 2.55 -4.39 -25.92
C SER A 38 2.76 -3.42 -27.09
N ASP A 39 3.54 -3.77 -28.10
CA ASP A 39 3.76 -2.93 -29.28
C ASP A 39 2.56 -2.98 -30.22
N GLU A 40 1.91 -4.14 -30.36
CA GLU A 40 0.65 -4.25 -31.10
C GLU A 40 -0.47 -3.42 -30.45
N ALA A 41 -0.63 -3.52 -29.13
CA ALA A 41 -1.60 -2.73 -28.40
C ALA A 41 -1.29 -1.22 -28.48
N ALA A 42 -0.01 -0.85 -28.45
CA ALA A 42 0.41 0.53 -28.62
C ALA A 42 0.10 1.06 -30.04
N ARG A 43 0.42 0.29 -31.08
CA ARG A 43 0.08 0.62 -32.48
C ARG A 43 -1.42 0.75 -32.68
N TYR A 44 -2.22 -0.10 -32.04
CA TYR A 44 -3.68 0.04 -32.08
C TYR A 44 -4.13 1.41 -31.56
N ILE A 45 -3.61 1.87 -30.42
CA ILE A 45 -3.93 3.21 -29.88
C ILE A 45 -3.46 4.31 -30.83
N LEU A 46 -2.20 4.26 -31.28
CA LEU A 46 -1.61 5.29 -32.13
C LEU A 46 -2.35 5.41 -33.47
N ASN A 47 -2.74 4.28 -34.07
CA ASN A 47 -3.53 4.23 -35.30
C ASN A 47 -4.94 4.80 -35.09
N ARG A 48 -5.58 4.52 -33.95
CA ARG A 48 -6.89 5.09 -33.61
C ARG A 48 -6.81 6.61 -33.41
N LEU A 49 -5.74 7.08 -32.78
CA LEU A 49 -5.48 8.51 -32.58
C LEU A 49 -5.21 9.23 -33.91
N SER A 50 -4.44 8.62 -34.82
CA SER A 50 -4.08 9.22 -36.11
C SER A 50 -5.19 9.17 -37.15
N ALA A 51 -6.06 8.14 -37.11
CA ALA A 51 -7.15 7.96 -38.06
C ALA A 51 -8.41 8.78 -37.72
N SER A 52 -8.53 9.30 -36.50
CA SER A 52 -9.68 10.07 -36.06
C SER A 52 -9.46 11.58 -36.25
N SER A 53 -10.50 12.30 -36.64
CA SER A 53 -10.53 13.78 -36.61
C SER A 53 -10.98 14.36 -35.26
N ASP A 54 -11.36 13.49 -34.31
CA ASP A 54 -11.78 13.88 -32.95
C ASP A 54 -10.56 14.14 -32.04
N SER A 55 -10.80 14.77 -30.89
CA SER A 55 -9.79 14.96 -29.84
C SER A 55 -9.22 13.63 -29.35
N ALA A 56 -7.95 13.65 -28.93
CA ALA A 56 -7.28 12.47 -28.38
C ALA A 56 -8.05 11.89 -27.19
N GLU A 57 -8.61 12.77 -26.34
CA GLU A 57 -9.42 12.39 -25.18
C GLU A 57 -10.67 11.61 -25.58
N ASN A 58 -11.39 12.04 -26.62
CA ASN A 58 -12.61 11.36 -27.07
C ASN A 58 -12.30 9.99 -27.69
N VAL A 59 -11.21 9.90 -28.46
CA VAL A 59 -10.74 8.62 -29.03
C VAL A 59 -10.36 7.65 -27.91
N LEU A 60 -9.56 8.09 -26.95
CA LEU A 60 -9.13 7.29 -25.81
C LEU A 60 -10.33 6.86 -24.92
N ARG A 61 -11.31 7.74 -24.70
CA ARG A 61 -12.58 7.38 -24.04
C ARG A 61 -13.40 6.37 -24.85
N SER A 62 -13.33 6.39 -26.19
CA SER A 62 -13.96 5.36 -27.03
C SER A 62 -13.29 4.00 -26.83
N ILE A 63 -11.95 3.95 -26.89
CA ILE A 63 -11.18 2.72 -26.67
C ILE A 63 -11.48 2.16 -25.27
N LYS A 64 -11.54 3.01 -24.23
CA LYS A 64 -11.94 2.60 -22.89
C LYS A 64 -13.36 2.01 -22.86
N ARG A 65 -14.33 2.62 -23.55
CA ARG A 65 -15.71 2.10 -23.64
C ARG A 65 -15.75 0.73 -24.31
N GLU A 66 -15.00 0.54 -25.39
CA GLU A 66 -14.87 -0.74 -26.08
C GLU A 66 -14.20 -1.80 -25.19
N LEU A 67 -13.13 -1.44 -24.46
CA LEU A 67 -12.48 -2.32 -23.47
C LEU A 67 -13.46 -2.73 -22.38
N ALA A 68 -14.26 -1.78 -21.89
CA ALA A 68 -15.29 -2.06 -20.90
C ALA A 68 -16.36 -3.03 -21.41
N GLN A 69 -16.78 -2.88 -22.67
CA GLN A 69 -17.71 -3.80 -23.31
C GLN A 69 -17.09 -5.19 -23.47
N LEU A 70 -15.86 -5.26 -23.99
CA LEU A 70 -15.10 -6.50 -24.16
C LEU A 70 -15.00 -7.26 -22.84
N SER A 71 -14.48 -6.62 -21.80
CA SER A 71 -14.36 -7.16 -20.45
C SER A 71 -15.69 -7.68 -19.88
N ARG A 72 -16.80 -6.93 -20.03
CA ARG A 72 -18.12 -7.38 -19.53
C ARG A 72 -18.64 -8.61 -20.25
N LYS A 73 -18.32 -8.78 -21.54
CA LYS A 73 -18.72 -9.96 -22.31
C LYS A 73 -18.02 -11.23 -21.82
N PHE A 74 -16.81 -11.10 -21.30
CA PHE A 74 -16.08 -12.21 -20.66
C PHE A 74 -16.51 -12.49 -19.21
N ALA A 75 -17.19 -11.54 -18.56
CA ALA A 75 -17.56 -11.62 -17.15
C ALA A 75 -18.88 -12.36 -16.82
N ARG A 76 -19.63 -12.84 -17.83
CA ARG A 76 -20.91 -13.54 -17.59
C ARG A 76 -20.68 -15.05 -17.46
N HIS A 77 -21.34 -15.65 -16.47
CA HIS A 77 -21.29 -17.10 -16.18
C HIS A 77 -22.14 -17.96 -17.13
N ASP A 78 -22.92 -17.34 -18.02
CA ASP A 78 -23.84 -18.03 -18.92
C ASP A 78 -23.29 -18.11 -20.35
N ALA A 79 -23.75 -19.10 -21.12
CA ALA A 79 -23.42 -19.27 -22.53
C ALA A 79 -23.52 -17.93 -23.28
N LEU A 80 -22.47 -17.58 -24.05
CA LEU A 80 -22.40 -16.34 -24.83
C LEU A 80 -23.69 -16.18 -25.68
N PRO A 81 -24.58 -15.22 -25.36
CA PRO A 81 -25.76 -14.96 -26.19
C PRO A 81 -25.32 -14.68 -27.64
N LEU A 82 -26.15 -15.02 -28.65
CA LEU A 82 -25.80 -14.84 -30.07
C LEU A 82 -25.30 -13.40 -30.39
N GLU A 83 -25.97 -12.40 -29.83
CA GLU A 83 -25.62 -10.97 -29.93
C GLU A 83 -24.23 -10.64 -29.34
N VAL A 84 -23.76 -11.47 -28.40
CA VAL A 84 -22.43 -11.33 -27.79
C VAL A 84 -21.33 -11.89 -28.68
N ASP A 85 -21.57 -13.03 -29.35
CA ASP A 85 -20.64 -13.62 -30.33
C ASP A 85 -20.50 -12.71 -31.58
N GLU A 86 -21.60 -12.12 -32.05
CA GLU A 86 -21.57 -11.19 -33.20
C GLU A 86 -20.70 -9.94 -32.95
N ALA A 87 -20.81 -9.30 -31.77
CA ALA A 87 -20.00 -8.13 -31.45
C ALA A 87 -18.51 -8.47 -31.25
N LEU A 88 -18.20 -9.64 -30.69
CA LEU A 88 -16.81 -10.12 -30.53
C LEU A 88 -16.17 -10.49 -31.87
N ARG A 89 -16.98 -10.94 -32.85
CA ARG A 89 -16.54 -11.22 -34.23
C ARG A 89 -16.56 -9.98 -35.13
N GLY A 90 -17.32 -8.96 -34.76
CA GLY A 90 -17.46 -7.69 -35.47
C GLY A 90 -16.66 -6.57 -34.84
N GLU A 91 -17.36 -5.61 -34.24
CA GLU A 91 -16.82 -4.31 -33.81
C GLU A 91 -15.68 -4.40 -32.77
N LEU A 92 -15.71 -5.39 -31.86
CA LEU A 92 -14.69 -5.51 -30.79
C LEU A 92 -13.49 -6.36 -31.21
N ARG A 93 -13.55 -7.02 -32.38
CA ARG A 93 -12.51 -7.93 -32.83
C ARG A 93 -11.14 -7.27 -32.97
N PRO A 94 -11.00 -6.09 -33.61
CA PRO A 94 -9.70 -5.44 -33.73
C PRO A 94 -9.07 -5.09 -32.36
N LEU A 95 -9.91 -4.68 -31.40
CA LEU A 95 -9.46 -4.40 -30.03
C LEU A 95 -9.02 -5.69 -29.33
N LEU A 96 -9.79 -6.78 -29.45
CA LEU A 96 -9.45 -8.07 -28.86
C LEU A 96 -8.12 -8.60 -29.45
N GLU A 97 -7.95 -8.53 -30.77
CA GLU A 97 -6.71 -8.93 -31.44
C GLU A 97 -5.53 -8.05 -31.02
N ALA A 98 -5.72 -6.74 -30.82
CA ALA A 98 -4.68 -5.88 -30.25
C ALA A 98 -4.33 -6.24 -28.80
N ALA A 99 -5.32 -6.72 -28.03
CA ALA A 99 -5.17 -7.06 -26.62
C ALA A 99 -4.42 -8.39 -26.42
N ILE A 100 -4.79 -9.42 -27.18
CA ILE A 100 -4.30 -10.80 -26.99
C ILE A 100 -3.62 -11.41 -28.21
N THR A 101 -3.42 -10.68 -29.31
CA THR A 101 -2.99 -11.18 -30.64
C THR A 101 -4.07 -11.92 -31.43
N LYS A 102 -3.92 -11.92 -32.76
CA LYS A 102 -4.80 -12.64 -33.68
C LYS A 102 -4.79 -14.15 -33.43
N ASP A 103 -3.63 -14.74 -33.19
CA ASP A 103 -3.48 -16.18 -32.98
C ASP A 103 -4.20 -16.68 -31.72
N LEU A 104 -4.09 -15.96 -30.60
CA LEU A 104 -4.83 -16.31 -29.39
C LEU A 104 -6.32 -16.02 -29.51
N THR A 105 -6.71 -15.00 -30.29
CA THR A 105 -8.12 -14.72 -30.58
C THR A 105 -8.76 -15.90 -31.32
N GLU A 106 -8.12 -16.40 -32.38
CA GLU A 106 -8.60 -17.60 -33.10
C GLU A 106 -8.65 -18.83 -32.20
N LYS A 107 -7.60 -19.05 -31.39
CA LYS A 107 -7.55 -20.15 -30.42
C LYS A 107 -8.68 -20.07 -29.38
N LEU A 108 -9.00 -18.87 -28.92
CA LEU A 108 -10.10 -18.62 -27.98
C LEU A 108 -11.47 -18.94 -28.62
N PHE A 109 -11.72 -18.46 -29.84
CA PHE A 109 -12.98 -18.75 -30.53
C PHE A 109 -13.13 -20.23 -30.91
N SER A 110 -12.03 -20.88 -31.29
CA SER A 110 -12.00 -22.33 -31.51
C SER A 110 -12.40 -23.10 -30.24
N LEU A 111 -11.89 -22.68 -29.07
CA LEU A 111 -12.27 -23.27 -27.79
C LEU A 111 -13.76 -23.07 -27.48
N ILE A 112 -14.29 -21.87 -27.73
CA ILE A 112 -15.69 -21.54 -27.46
C ILE A 112 -16.64 -22.31 -28.38
N GLN A 113 -16.28 -22.49 -29.65
CA GLN A 113 -17.15 -23.11 -30.66
C GLN A 113 -17.10 -24.65 -30.68
N PHE A 114 -15.95 -25.26 -30.34
CA PHE A 114 -15.70 -26.68 -30.64
C PHE A 114 -15.08 -27.47 -29.48
N SER A 115 -15.15 -27.00 -28.22
CA SER A 115 -14.57 -27.78 -27.12
C SER A 115 -15.47 -28.96 -26.72
N ASP A 116 -15.14 -30.14 -27.25
CA ASP A 116 -15.72 -31.43 -26.84
C ASP A 116 -15.20 -31.91 -25.47
N LYS A 117 -14.33 -31.13 -24.80
CA LYS A 117 -13.65 -31.49 -23.55
C LYS A 117 -14.20 -30.68 -22.37
N PRO A 118 -15.06 -31.27 -21.51
CA PRO A 118 -15.62 -30.60 -20.33
C PRO A 118 -14.57 -29.98 -19.40
N SER A 119 -13.35 -30.54 -19.36
CA SER A 119 -12.23 -30.02 -18.59
C SER A 119 -11.72 -28.65 -19.05
N GLN A 120 -11.79 -28.35 -20.35
CA GLN A 120 -11.32 -27.05 -20.87
C GLN A 120 -12.34 -25.94 -20.65
N LEU A 121 -13.64 -26.26 -20.74
CA LEU A 121 -14.74 -25.33 -20.43
C LEU A 121 -14.80 -24.98 -18.94
N LYS A 122 -14.39 -25.90 -18.05
CA LYS A 122 -14.28 -25.61 -16.61
C LYS A 122 -13.36 -24.41 -16.35
N ASN A 123 -12.28 -24.22 -17.10
CA ASN A 123 -11.34 -23.11 -16.92
C ASN A 123 -11.90 -21.73 -17.32
N LEU A 124 -13.09 -21.65 -17.94
CA LEU A 124 -13.73 -20.38 -18.26
C LEU A 124 -14.09 -19.57 -17.00
N TRP A 125 -14.08 -20.17 -15.80
CA TRP A 125 -14.18 -19.41 -14.55
C TRP A 125 -13.08 -18.36 -14.40
N LEU A 126 -11.90 -18.56 -15.01
CA LEU A 126 -10.85 -17.54 -15.05
C LEU A 126 -11.34 -16.26 -15.72
N MET A 127 -12.32 -16.33 -16.61
CA MET A 127 -12.89 -15.14 -17.26
C MET A 127 -13.90 -14.41 -16.36
N SER A 128 -14.26 -14.99 -15.20
CA SER A 128 -15.16 -14.39 -14.21
C SER A 128 -14.58 -13.10 -13.63
N PRO A 129 -15.42 -12.08 -13.35
CA PRO A 129 -14.99 -10.82 -12.75
C PRO A 129 -14.61 -10.95 -11.28
N THR A 130 -14.79 -12.14 -10.68
CA THR A 130 -14.54 -12.40 -9.26
C THR A 130 -13.09 -12.80 -8.95
N TRP A 131 -12.25 -12.97 -9.97
CA TRP A 131 -10.88 -13.45 -9.86
C TRP A 131 -9.92 -12.51 -10.61
N PHE A 132 -8.71 -12.36 -10.09
CA PHE A 132 -7.60 -11.71 -10.78
C PHE A 132 -6.34 -12.54 -10.52
N ALA A 133 -5.52 -12.72 -11.56
CA ALA A 133 -4.23 -13.38 -11.46
C ALA A 133 -3.13 -12.34 -11.66
N GLU A 134 -2.26 -12.18 -10.67
CA GLU A 134 -1.12 -11.28 -10.73
C GLU A 134 0.18 -12.09 -10.91
N ARG A 135 1.03 -11.67 -11.85
CA ARG A 135 2.33 -12.29 -12.07
C ARG A 135 3.27 -11.88 -10.93
N GLN A 136 3.57 -12.82 -10.04
CA GLN A 136 4.59 -12.64 -9.02
C GLN A 136 5.98 -12.96 -9.60
N LEU A 137 6.99 -12.17 -9.23
CA LEU A 137 8.38 -12.54 -9.48
C LEU A 137 8.73 -13.79 -8.65
N PRO A 138 9.50 -14.76 -9.18
CA PRO A 138 9.95 -15.90 -8.38
C PRO A 138 10.66 -15.41 -7.11
N GLY A 139 10.17 -15.79 -5.93
CA GLY A 139 10.68 -15.34 -4.63
C GLY A 139 9.97 -14.11 -4.02
N TYR A 140 9.13 -13.40 -4.78
CA TYR A 140 8.26 -12.33 -4.27
C TYR A 140 6.93 -12.94 -3.84
N PHE A 141 6.85 -13.37 -2.58
CA PHE A 141 5.58 -13.72 -1.95
C PHE A 141 5.05 -12.46 -1.26
N VAL A 142 3.97 -11.85 -1.76
CA VAL A 142 3.27 -10.78 -1.02
C VAL A 142 2.52 -11.44 0.14
N GLN A 143 3.19 -11.56 1.27
CA GLN A 143 2.63 -12.07 2.52
C GLN A 143 1.67 -11.03 3.12
N GLY A 144 0.49 -10.84 2.51
CA GLY A 144 -0.44 -9.81 2.97
C GLY A 144 -1.85 -9.86 2.38
N ILE A 145 -2.03 -10.28 1.12
CA ILE A 145 -3.35 -10.23 0.45
C ILE A 145 -4.30 -11.36 0.90
N LEU A 146 -3.82 -12.34 1.67
CA LEU A 146 -4.55 -13.59 1.95
C LEU A 146 -4.67 -13.93 3.45
N GLN A 147 -4.58 -12.96 4.36
CA GLN A 147 -4.94 -13.21 5.76
C GLN A 147 -6.45 -13.46 5.88
N GLY A 148 -6.84 -14.73 6.09
CA GLY A 148 -8.22 -15.13 6.44
C GLY A 148 -8.87 -16.19 5.55
N ARG A 149 -8.31 -16.52 4.38
CA ARG A 149 -8.88 -17.54 3.46
C ARG A 149 -8.00 -18.79 3.41
N LYS A 150 -8.05 -19.61 4.47
CA LYS A 150 -7.29 -20.88 4.58
C LYS A 150 -7.65 -21.95 3.52
N GLY A 151 -8.77 -21.82 2.82
CA GLY A 151 -9.26 -22.83 1.87
C GLY A 151 -8.64 -22.81 0.46
N PHE A 152 -7.95 -21.73 0.08
CA PHE A 152 -7.43 -21.55 -1.27
C PHE A 152 -6.22 -22.42 -1.62
N TYR A 153 -5.49 -22.87 -0.60
CA TYR A 153 -4.25 -23.65 -0.76
C TYR A 153 -4.45 -25.15 -0.59
N THR A 154 -5.68 -25.64 -0.42
CA THR A 154 -5.89 -27.08 -0.36
C THR A 154 -5.73 -27.62 -1.78
N PRO A 155 -4.65 -28.37 -2.10
CA PRO A 155 -4.60 -29.08 -3.36
C PRO A 155 -5.82 -30.03 -3.33
N PRO A 156 -6.58 -30.15 -4.43
CA PRO A 156 -7.64 -31.13 -4.50
C PRO A 156 -7.05 -32.49 -4.07
N THR A 157 -7.70 -33.16 -3.14
CA THR A 157 -7.21 -34.40 -2.51
C THR A 157 -7.18 -35.58 -3.50
N SER A 158 -7.69 -35.38 -4.71
CA SER A 158 -7.73 -36.34 -5.80
C SER A 158 -6.98 -35.77 -7.02
N PRO A 159 -6.02 -36.50 -7.61
CA PRO A 159 -5.34 -36.14 -8.86
C PRO A 159 -6.21 -36.35 -10.11
N ASP A 160 -7.54 -36.40 -9.97
CA ASP A 160 -8.45 -36.57 -11.10
C ASP A 160 -8.55 -35.28 -11.94
N GLU A 161 -7.74 -35.24 -13.00
CA GLU A 161 -7.70 -34.17 -14.00
C GLU A 161 -9.06 -33.91 -14.68
N GLN A 162 -10.00 -34.87 -14.65
CA GLN A 162 -11.35 -34.67 -15.19
C GLN A 162 -12.23 -33.85 -14.23
N LEU A 163 -12.01 -33.96 -12.92
CA LEU A 163 -12.75 -33.21 -11.90
C LEU A 163 -12.16 -31.82 -11.68
N TYR A 164 -10.82 -31.69 -11.64
CA TYR A 164 -10.08 -30.45 -11.33
C TYR A 164 -8.98 -30.16 -12.35
N PRO A 165 -9.32 -29.79 -13.59
CA PRO A 165 -8.33 -29.50 -14.62
C PRO A 165 -7.47 -28.28 -14.23
N LEU A 166 -6.18 -28.35 -14.50
CA LEU A 166 -5.30 -27.19 -14.40
C LEU A 166 -5.73 -26.10 -15.40
N PRO A 167 -5.57 -24.81 -15.06
CA PRO A 167 -5.76 -23.71 -15.99
C PRO A 167 -5.00 -23.92 -17.30
N GLU A 168 -5.69 -23.81 -18.43
CA GLU A 168 -5.05 -23.70 -19.74
C GLU A 168 -4.17 -22.44 -19.76
N ALA A 169 -2.87 -22.60 -20.03
CA ALA A 169 -1.90 -21.51 -19.90
C ALA A 169 -2.23 -20.28 -20.76
N PHE A 170 -2.86 -20.48 -21.93
CA PHE A 170 -3.26 -19.39 -22.81
C PHE A 170 -4.49 -18.62 -22.29
N LEU A 171 -5.41 -19.27 -21.55
CA LEU A 171 -6.52 -18.59 -20.90
C LEU A 171 -6.04 -17.67 -19.77
N LEU A 172 -4.94 -18.02 -19.09
CA LEU A 172 -4.30 -17.13 -18.11
C LEU A 172 -3.71 -15.89 -18.77
N GLN A 173 -3.18 -16.01 -19.99
CA GLN A 173 -2.69 -14.85 -20.77
C GLN A 173 -3.83 -13.91 -21.15
N ILE A 174 -4.97 -14.46 -21.58
CA ILE A 174 -6.15 -13.69 -21.94
C ILE A 174 -6.79 -13.05 -20.69
N HIS A 175 -6.93 -13.82 -19.60
CA HIS A 175 -7.47 -13.32 -18.33
C HIS A 175 -6.69 -12.13 -17.79
N ARG A 176 -5.35 -12.17 -17.88
CA ARG A 176 -4.49 -11.05 -17.48
C ARG A 176 -4.89 -9.75 -18.16
N VAL A 177 -5.12 -9.80 -19.47
CA VAL A 177 -5.43 -8.62 -20.29
C VAL A 177 -6.83 -8.06 -19.97
N LEU A 178 -7.80 -8.94 -19.71
CA LEU A 178 -9.21 -8.55 -19.54
C LEU A 178 -9.61 -8.25 -18.08
N SER A 179 -8.84 -8.74 -17.10
CA SER A 179 -9.13 -8.58 -15.68
C SER A 179 -8.87 -7.15 -15.18
N HIS A 180 -7.84 -6.47 -15.67
CA HIS A 180 -7.55 -5.09 -15.27
C HIS A 180 -8.66 -4.10 -15.67
N PRO A 181 -9.17 -4.07 -16.91
CA PRO A 181 -10.31 -3.20 -17.23
C PRO A 181 -11.57 -3.54 -16.42
N LEU A 182 -11.83 -4.82 -16.07
CA LEU A 182 -12.91 -5.19 -15.16
C LEU A 182 -12.74 -4.60 -13.76
N HIS A 183 -11.51 -4.67 -13.23
CA HIS A 183 -11.17 -4.09 -11.95
C HIS A 183 -11.34 -2.55 -11.96
N PHE A 184 -10.86 -1.88 -13.01
CA PHE A 184 -11.02 -0.43 -13.14
C PHE A 184 -12.47 0.01 -13.34
N LEU A 185 -13.30 -0.80 -13.99
CA LEU A 185 -14.75 -0.56 -14.05
C LEU A 185 -15.41 -0.65 -12.66
N ALA A 186 -14.98 -1.58 -11.81
CA ALA A 186 -15.47 -1.67 -10.44
C ALA A 186 -15.03 -0.45 -9.62
N ILE A 187 -13.78 -0.02 -9.77
CA ILE A 187 -13.25 1.21 -9.17
C ILE A 187 -14.02 2.44 -9.66
N GLU A 188 -14.25 2.58 -10.96
CA GLU A 188 -14.97 3.70 -11.56
C GLU A 188 -16.39 3.83 -10.99
N ARG A 189 -17.11 2.71 -10.84
CA ARG A 189 -18.42 2.72 -10.17
C ARG A 189 -18.32 3.21 -8.74
N GLN A 190 -17.28 2.80 -8.02
CA GLN A 190 -17.04 3.22 -6.64
C GLN A 190 -16.68 4.70 -6.52
N ILE A 191 -15.97 5.26 -7.51
CA ILE A 191 -15.69 6.70 -7.61
C ILE A 191 -17.00 7.47 -7.88
N HIS A 192 -17.81 7.02 -8.84
CA HIS A 192 -19.09 7.68 -9.18
C HIS A 192 -20.11 7.64 -8.05
N GLN A 193 -20.09 6.61 -7.21
CA GLN A 193 -20.92 6.54 -6.00
C GLN A 193 -20.51 7.58 -4.93
N GLY A 194 -19.34 8.20 -5.09
CA GLY A 194 -18.77 9.09 -4.10
C GLY A 194 -18.28 8.35 -2.85
N TRP A 195 -17.90 9.14 -1.85
CA TRP A 195 -17.44 8.59 -0.57
C TRP A 195 -18.62 8.08 0.25
N PRO A 196 -18.54 6.85 0.80
CA PRO A 196 -19.60 6.32 1.64
C PRO A 196 -19.78 7.16 2.91
N LEU A 197 -21.02 7.20 3.42
CA LEU A 197 -21.28 7.74 4.76
C LEU A 197 -20.65 6.81 5.80
N VAL A 198 -19.69 7.33 6.56
CA VAL A 198 -19.01 6.56 7.62
C VAL A 198 -19.66 6.87 8.96
N ASN A 199 -20.22 5.83 9.59
CA ASN A 199 -20.69 5.89 10.97
C ASN A 199 -19.53 5.55 11.91
N ASP A 200 -18.82 6.57 12.35
CA ASP A 200 -17.81 6.37 13.39
C ASP A 200 -18.44 6.05 14.74
N PRO A 201 -17.80 5.20 15.55
CA PRO A 201 -18.17 5.09 16.95
C PRO A 201 -17.99 6.45 17.65
N MET A 202 -18.92 6.81 18.53
CA MET A 202 -18.84 8.05 19.31
C MET A 202 -17.51 8.07 20.10
N PRO A 203 -16.63 9.05 19.84
CA PRO A 203 -15.33 9.10 20.47
C PRO A 203 -15.43 9.54 21.93
N LEU A 204 -14.53 9.02 22.76
CA LEU A 204 -14.42 9.43 24.16
C LEU A 204 -14.07 10.93 24.26
N GLY A 205 -14.91 11.72 24.93
CA GLY A 205 -14.70 13.15 25.15
C GLY A 205 -13.47 13.47 26.00
N ALA A 206 -12.98 14.71 25.93
CA ALA A 206 -11.75 15.13 26.61
C ALA A 206 -11.78 14.91 28.14
N VAL A 207 -12.91 15.22 28.79
CA VAL A 207 -13.10 15.03 30.23
C VAL A 207 -12.97 13.54 30.60
N ALA A 208 -13.67 12.67 29.87
CA ALA A 208 -13.62 11.23 30.10
C ALA A 208 -12.21 10.66 29.85
N ARG A 209 -11.48 11.15 28.83
CA ARG A 209 -10.07 10.79 28.62
C ARG A 209 -9.19 11.19 29.81
N SER A 210 -9.33 12.41 30.33
CA SER A 210 -8.58 12.88 31.49
C SER A 210 -8.89 12.05 32.75
N LEU A 211 -10.16 11.70 32.97
CA LEU A 211 -10.56 10.82 34.07
C LEU A 211 -9.95 9.42 33.94
N LEU A 212 -9.97 8.84 32.74
CA LEU A 212 -9.33 7.54 32.49
C LEU A 212 -7.81 7.61 32.70
N ARG A 213 -7.15 8.66 32.18
CA ARG A 213 -5.70 8.89 32.42
C ARG A 213 -5.40 8.96 33.92
N GLY A 214 -6.21 9.70 34.69
CA GLY A 214 -6.09 9.80 36.15
C GLY A 214 -6.29 8.45 36.85
N LEU A 215 -7.31 7.68 36.45
CA LEU A 215 -7.56 6.35 36.98
C LEU A 215 -6.37 5.41 36.74
N PHE A 216 -5.85 5.35 35.50
CA PHE A 216 -4.72 4.50 35.16
C PHE A 216 -3.41 4.95 35.79
N ALA A 217 -3.24 6.24 36.10
CA ALA A 217 -2.07 6.74 36.82
C ALA A 217 -2.02 6.27 38.29
N LEU A 218 -3.17 5.95 38.89
CA LEU A 218 -3.28 5.44 40.26
C LEU A 218 -3.13 3.92 40.36
N LEU A 219 -3.25 3.19 39.24
CA LEU A 219 -3.20 1.74 39.23
C LEU A 219 -1.76 1.22 39.10
N PRO A 220 -1.33 0.27 39.95
CA PRO A 220 -0.08 -0.45 39.77
C PRO A 220 -0.02 -1.18 38.42
N THR A 221 1.17 -1.22 37.81
CA THR A 221 1.42 -1.87 36.51
C THR A 221 0.89 -3.31 36.43
N VAL A 222 1.05 -4.09 37.50
CA VAL A 222 0.56 -5.48 37.58
C VAL A 222 -0.95 -5.55 37.41
N ILE A 223 -1.69 -4.63 38.02
CA ILE A 223 -3.16 -4.55 37.91
C ILE A 223 -3.55 -4.18 36.48
N CYS A 224 -2.88 -3.18 35.87
CA CYS A 224 -3.09 -2.79 34.48
C CYS A 224 -2.88 -3.98 33.52
N VAL A 225 -1.80 -4.75 33.66
CA VAL A 225 -1.56 -5.95 32.84
C VAL A 225 -2.71 -6.96 32.97
N GLN A 226 -3.19 -7.23 34.18
CA GLN A 226 -4.30 -8.16 34.38
C GLN A 226 -5.61 -7.64 33.78
N LEU A 227 -5.90 -6.35 33.93
CA LEU A 227 -7.05 -5.71 33.29
C LEU A 227 -6.98 -5.84 31.77
N TYR A 228 -5.84 -5.57 31.14
CA TYR A 228 -5.70 -5.71 29.69
C TYR A 228 -5.84 -7.16 29.21
N LYS A 229 -5.33 -8.13 29.97
CA LYS A 229 -5.56 -9.56 29.68
C LYS A 229 -7.03 -9.93 29.74
N LEU A 230 -7.77 -9.41 30.72
CA LEU A 230 -9.22 -9.62 30.85
C LEU A 230 -9.97 -8.97 29.70
N VAL A 231 -9.66 -7.71 29.37
CA VAL A 231 -10.23 -6.99 28.21
C VAL A 231 -9.97 -7.77 26.92
N ASN A 232 -8.74 -8.22 26.70
CA ASN A 232 -8.40 -9.00 25.50
C ASN A 232 -9.23 -10.29 25.38
N LYS A 233 -9.37 -11.05 26.47
CA LYS A 233 -10.22 -12.24 26.52
C LYS A 233 -11.70 -11.92 26.31
N ALA A 234 -12.18 -10.81 26.86
CA ALA A 234 -13.56 -10.37 26.68
C ALA A 234 -13.82 -10.01 25.22
N VAL A 235 -12.95 -9.23 24.58
CA VAL A 235 -13.07 -8.89 23.16
C VAL A 235 -13.03 -10.15 22.30
N ASP A 236 -12.10 -11.08 22.54
CA ASP A 236 -12.04 -12.35 21.80
C ASP A 236 -13.34 -13.17 21.91
N LYS A 237 -14.07 -13.03 23.01
CA LYS A 237 -15.34 -13.70 23.26
C LYS A 237 -16.52 -12.99 22.61
N PHE A 238 -16.60 -11.67 22.74
CA PHE A 238 -17.75 -10.87 22.29
C PHE A 238 -17.64 -10.42 20.83
N ASP A 239 -16.42 -10.31 20.30
CA ASP A 239 -16.13 -10.01 18.90
C ASP A 239 -15.04 -10.96 18.37
N PRO A 240 -15.42 -12.19 17.99
CA PRO A 240 -14.49 -13.18 17.47
C PRO A 240 -13.75 -12.75 16.20
N ALA A 241 -14.24 -11.75 15.46
CA ALA A 241 -13.57 -11.26 14.25
C ALA A 241 -12.23 -10.58 14.59
N GLN A 242 -12.10 -10.05 15.81
CA GLN A 242 -10.85 -9.45 16.27
C GLN A 242 -9.89 -10.48 16.87
N LYS A 243 -10.29 -11.75 17.04
CA LYS A 243 -9.51 -12.77 17.77
C LYS A 243 -8.12 -12.97 17.18
N GLY A 244 -7.10 -12.98 18.04
CA GLY A 244 -5.69 -13.11 17.62
C GLY A 244 -5.04 -11.83 17.08
N SER A 245 -5.80 -10.76 16.83
CA SER A 245 -5.23 -9.45 16.45
C SER A 245 -4.43 -8.84 17.60
N ALA A 246 -3.29 -8.24 17.26
CA ALA A 246 -2.50 -7.40 18.17
C ALA A 246 -3.20 -6.06 18.47
N ILE A 247 -4.14 -5.63 17.63
CA ILE A 247 -4.93 -4.41 17.79
C ILE A 247 -6.38 -4.80 18.07
N LYS A 248 -6.92 -4.31 19.19
CA LYS A 248 -8.33 -4.48 19.56
C LYS A 248 -9.05 -3.13 19.54
N PHE A 249 -10.15 -3.05 18.81
CA PHE A 249 -11.10 -1.95 18.87
C PHE A 249 -12.07 -2.17 20.02
N LEU A 250 -12.12 -1.18 20.90
CA LEU A 250 -12.93 -1.18 22.11
C LEU A 250 -14.07 -0.15 21.96
N PRO A 251 -15.13 -0.25 22.79
CA PRO A 251 -16.17 0.77 22.86
C PRO A 251 -15.61 2.19 23.10
N PHE A 252 -16.42 3.20 22.75
CA PHE A 252 -16.10 4.63 22.91
C PHE A 252 -14.90 5.12 22.09
N GLY A 253 -14.60 4.41 20.98
CA GLY A 253 -13.48 4.77 20.11
C GLY A 253 -12.13 4.58 20.80
N LEU A 254 -11.97 3.54 21.61
CA LEU A 254 -10.69 3.17 22.21
C LEU A 254 -10.03 2.04 21.42
N VAL A 255 -8.70 1.97 21.49
CA VAL A 255 -7.87 0.94 20.88
C VAL A 255 -6.88 0.42 21.91
N LEU A 256 -6.79 -0.90 22.02
CA LEU A 256 -5.76 -1.59 22.79
C LEU A 256 -4.79 -2.28 21.82
N LYS A 257 -3.55 -1.80 21.77
CA LYS A 257 -2.43 -2.47 21.08
C LYS A 257 -1.71 -3.36 22.09
N SER A 258 -1.54 -4.63 21.73
CA SER A 258 -0.89 -5.67 22.53
C SER A 258 0.23 -6.29 21.70
N SER A 259 1.47 -5.94 21.99
CA SER A 259 2.63 -6.42 21.25
C SER A 259 3.87 -6.42 22.13
N HIS A 260 4.84 -7.27 21.82
CA HIS A 260 6.18 -7.19 22.41
C HIS A 260 6.94 -5.92 21.93
N ARG A 261 6.46 -5.28 20.85
CA ARG A 261 7.08 -4.08 20.26
C ARG A 261 6.61 -2.77 20.88
N VAL A 262 5.48 -2.76 21.59
CA VAL A 262 5.01 -1.55 22.29
C VAL A 262 6.11 -1.08 23.23
N SER A 263 6.49 0.18 23.08
CA SER A 263 7.64 0.78 23.75
C SER A 263 7.24 2.06 24.48
N LYS A 264 8.10 2.49 25.42
CA LYS A 264 7.95 3.80 26.07
C LYS A 264 8.12 4.94 25.06
N SER A 265 8.92 4.72 24.00
CA SER A 265 9.10 5.68 22.92
C SER A 265 7.80 5.91 22.16
N GLU A 266 7.06 4.86 21.78
CA GLU A 266 5.76 5.02 21.09
C GLU A 266 4.77 5.83 21.95
N ALA A 267 4.70 5.54 23.25
CA ALA A 267 3.86 6.29 24.17
C ALA A 267 4.28 7.77 24.27
N ASN A 268 5.58 8.05 24.33
CA ASN A 268 6.08 9.41 24.39
C ASN A 268 5.90 10.16 23.05
N ALA A 269 6.00 9.47 21.91
CA ALA A 269 5.71 10.04 20.59
C ALA A 269 4.28 10.58 20.53
N LEU A 270 3.28 9.81 20.98
CA LEU A 270 1.89 10.25 21.04
C LEU A 270 1.73 11.48 21.95
N HIS A 271 2.47 11.54 23.07
CA HIS A 271 2.46 12.70 23.96
C HIS A 271 3.05 13.96 23.28
N LEU A 272 4.19 13.83 22.61
CA LEU A 272 4.83 14.93 21.90
C LEU A 272 3.94 15.48 20.77
N VAL A 273 3.34 14.58 19.97
CA VAL A 273 2.42 14.96 18.89
C VAL A 273 1.17 15.65 19.45
N GLU A 274 0.60 15.16 20.56
CA GLU A 274 -0.52 15.82 21.26
C GLU A 274 -0.16 17.20 21.81
N LYS A 275 1.07 17.38 22.29
CA LYS A 275 1.50 18.62 22.92
C LYS A 275 1.84 19.72 21.91
N TYR A 276 2.51 19.38 20.83
CA TYR A 276 3.18 20.36 19.96
C TYR A 276 2.52 20.53 18.58
N THR A 277 1.54 19.70 18.23
CA THR A 277 0.95 19.72 16.88
C THR A 277 -0.58 19.73 16.94
N SER A 278 -1.21 20.16 15.85
CA SER A 278 -2.65 20.03 15.65
C SER A 278 -3.06 18.69 15.04
N ILE A 279 -2.10 17.81 14.77
CA ILE A 279 -2.30 16.54 14.09
C ILE A 279 -3.26 15.65 14.90
N ASN A 280 -4.23 15.09 14.19
CA ASN A 280 -5.10 14.06 14.74
C ASN A 280 -4.37 12.71 14.77
N ALA A 281 -3.65 12.48 15.86
CA ALA A 281 -3.02 11.21 16.20
C ALA A 281 -3.76 10.53 17.37
N PRO A 282 -3.57 9.22 17.58
CA PRO A 282 -4.10 8.53 18.75
C PRO A 282 -3.72 9.28 20.04
N ARG A 283 -4.70 9.52 20.92
CA ARG A 283 -4.46 10.13 22.23
C ARG A 283 -4.17 9.03 23.23
N LEU A 284 -2.97 9.03 23.80
CA LEU A 284 -2.56 8.04 24.79
C LEU A 284 -3.46 8.09 26.02
N ILE A 285 -3.97 6.95 26.48
CA ILE A 285 -4.66 6.82 27.78
C ILE A 285 -3.73 6.20 28.81
N ASN A 286 -3.08 5.09 28.45
CA ASN A 286 -2.09 4.43 29.30
C ASN A 286 -1.14 3.57 28.47
N ALA A 287 0.11 3.46 28.93
CA ALA A 287 1.09 2.53 28.40
C ALA A 287 1.60 1.63 29.54
N THR A 288 1.68 0.34 29.29
CA THR A 288 2.24 -0.64 30.23
C THR A 288 3.33 -1.43 29.50
N VAL A 289 4.58 -1.12 29.84
CA VAL A 289 5.79 -1.70 29.25
C VAL A 289 6.52 -2.46 30.34
N VAL A 290 6.66 -3.77 30.15
CA VAL A 290 7.42 -4.66 31.03
C VAL A 290 8.75 -4.93 30.33
N ASN A 291 9.84 -4.43 30.90
CA ASN A 291 11.17 -4.44 30.27
C ASN A 291 11.89 -5.80 30.34
N ASP A 292 11.31 -6.80 30.97
CA ASP A 292 11.93 -8.10 31.14
C ASP A 292 11.49 -9.03 30.02
N THR A 293 12.35 -9.17 29.00
CA THR A 293 12.14 -10.04 27.84
C THR A 293 12.15 -11.52 28.21
N ASP A 294 12.62 -11.89 29.40
CA ASP A 294 12.64 -13.26 29.91
C ASP A 294 11.44 -13.58 30.83
N LEU A 295 10.63 -12.58 31.22
CA LEU A 295 9.38 -12.83 31.92
C LEU A 295 8.42 -13.58 30.99
N ARG A 296 8.33 -14.89 31.23
CA ARG A 296 7.30 -15.78 30.69
C ARG A 296 6.25 -15.99 31.76
N ILE A 297 4.98 -15.71 31.45
CA ILE A 297 3.85 -16.13 32.28
C ILE A 297 3.23 -17.34 31.59
N ASN A 298 3.29 -18.51 32.23
CA ASN A 298 2.80 -19.79 31.68
C ASN A 298 3.39 -20.11 30.29
N ASN A 299 4.71 -19.98 30.12
CA ASN A 299 5.42 -20.18 28.84
C ASN A 299 5.03 -19.25 27.68
N HIS A 300 4.26 -18.20 27.92
CA HIS A 300 3.95 -17.17 26.92
C HIS A 300 4.73 -15.87 27.20
N PRO A 301 5.27 -15.21 26.15
CA PRO A 301 5.92 -13.92 26.30
C PRO A 301 4.93 -12.89 26.88
N VAL A 302 5.40 -12.05 27.80
CA VAL A 302 4.60 -10.95 28.33
C VAL A 302 4.42 -9.90 27.23
N HIS A 303 3.17 -9.62 26.88
CA HIS A 303 2.83 -8.52 25.97
C HIS A 303 2.94 -7.17 26.68
N ASN A 304 3.44 -6.17 25.98
CA ASN A 304 3.30 -4.77 26.36
C ASN A 304 1.98 -4.24 25.79
N TYR A 305 1.38 -3.29 26.51
CA TYR A 305 0.05 -2.78 26.19
C TYR A 305 0.07 -1.27 26.02
N LEU A 306 -0.63 -0.80 24.99
CA LEU A 306 -0.85 0.61 24.72
C LEU A 306 -2.35 0.84 24.54
N LEU A 307 -2.96 1.56 25.47
CA LEU A 307 -4.36 1.98 25.40
C LEU A 307 -4.42 3.42 24.91
N MET A 308 -5.14 3.66 23.81
CA MET A 308 -5.23 4.96 23.16
C MET A 308 -6.59 5.16 22.50
N THR A 309 -6.87 6.38 22.01
CA THR A 309 -8.06 6.63 21.19
C THR A 309 -7.86 6.15 19.75
N ARG A 310 -8.93 5.66 19.13
CA ARG A 310 -9.00 5.40 17.70
C ARG A 310 -8.95 6.72 16.93
N VAL A 311 -8.18 6.75 15.85
CA VAL A 311 -8.34 7.76 14.80
C VAL A 311 -9.38 7.23 13.80
N PRO A 312 -10.55 7.88 13.67
CA PRO A 312 -11.56 7.44 12.72
C PRO A 312 -11.15 7.79 11.27
N GLY A 313 -11.61 6.98 10.32
CA GLY A 313 -11.24 7.09 8.90
C GLY A 313 -10.88 5.75 8.28
N ASP A 314 -10.80 5.75 6.96
CA ASP A 314 -10.37 4.62 6.16
C ASP A 314 -8.84 4.62 6.02
N ASP A 315 -8.25 3.43 5.90
CA ASP A 315 -6.83 3.31 5.58
C ASP A 315 -6.58 3.80 4.15
N LEU A 316 -5.61 4.70 3.97
CA LEU A 316 -5.30 5.23 2.65
C LEU A 316 -4.95 4.10 1.67
N SER A 317 -4.30 3.02 2.12
CA SER A 317 -4.02 1.84 1.29
C SER A 317 -5.27 1.28 0.62
N ASP A 318 -6.40 1.32 1.31
CA ASP A 318 -7.63 0.62 0.94
C ASP A 318 -8.55 1.49 0.08
N VAL A 319 -8.33 2.80 0.06
CA VAL A 319 -9.20 3.75 -0.64
C VAL A 319 -8.47 4.74 -1.54
N PHE A 320 -7.13 4.66 -1.65
CA PHE A 320 -6.34 5.55 -2.52
C PHE A 320 -6.82 5.54 -3.98
N TYR A 321 -7.27 4.39 -4.48
CA TYR A 321 -7.79 4.25 -5.84
C TYR A 321 -9.06 5.07 -6.09
N ARG A 322 -9.79 5.46 -5.04
CA ARG A 322 -11.02 6.28 -5.13
C ARG A 322 -10.73 7.77 -5.29
N MET A 323 -9.52 8.20 -4.94
CA MET A 323 -9.20 9.62 -4.90
C MET A 323 -8.99 10.19 -6.30
N THR A 324 -9.66 11.29 -6.61
CA THR A 324 -9.41 12.07 -7.83
C THR A 324 -8.03 12.73 -7.80
N TYR A 325 -7.57 13.29 -8.93
CA TYR A 325 -6.29 14.00 -8.96
C TYR A 325 -6.30 15.24 -8.06
N GLU A 326 -7.40 15.96 -8.00
CA GLU A 326 -7.60 17.12 -7.13
C GLU A 326 -7.56 16.71 -5.65
N GLU A 327 -8.24 15.62 -5.30
CA GLU A 327 -8.21 15.07 -3.94
C GLU A 327 -6.80 14.60 -3.56
N ARG A 328 -6.06 13.94 -4.46
CA ARG A 328 -4.66 13.55 -4.22
C ARG A 328 -3.75 14.76 -4.05
N ALA A 329 -3.94 15.80 -4.85
CA ALA A 329 -3.19 17.04 -4.72
C ALA A 329 -3.50 17.75 -3.39
N GLN A 330 -4.76 17.78 -2.97
CA GLN A 330 -5.14 18.33 -1.67
C GLN A 330 -4.63 17.48 -0.51
N PHE A 331 -4.69 16.17 -0.64
CA PHE A 331 -4.12 15.22 0.32
C PHE A 331 -2.61 15.43 0.49
N ALA A 332 -1.86 15.60 -0.60
CA ALA A 332 -0.43 15.86 -0.52
C ALA A 332 -0.14 17.16 0.24
N LYS A 333 -0.94 18.22 0.03
CA LYS A 333 -0.84 19.47 0.81
C LYS A 333 -1.15 19.25 2.29
N ASP A 334 -2.22 18.50 2.60
CA ASP A 334 -2.62 18.21 3.98
C ASP A 334 -1.54 17.37 4.71
N LEU A 335 -0.97 16.37 4.02
CA LEU A 335 0.13 15.55 4.52
C LEU A 335 1.38 16.39 4.74
N GLY A 336 1.76 17.23 3.77
CA GLY A 336 2.89 18.14 3.90
C GLY A 336 2.76 19.09 5.08
N LYS A 337 1.56 19.61 5.34
CA LYS A 337 1.28 20.40 6.54
C LYS A 337 1.55 19.61 7.83
N CYS A 338 1.08 18.37 7.91
CA CYS A 338 1.35 17.51 9.07
C CYS A 338 2.85 17.26 9.25
N ILE A 339 3.57 16.97 8.16
CA ILE A 339 5.03 16.78 8.16
C ILE A 339 5.74 18.04 8.69
N SER A 340 5.38 19.22 8.19
CA SER A 340 5.94 20.49 8.65
C SER A 340 5.63 20.78 10.12
N GLU A 341 4.46 20.40 10.63
CA GLU A 341 4.09 20.58 12.04
C GLU A 341 4.92 19.69 12.96
N TYR A 342 4.94 18.37 12.75
CA TYR A 342 5.66 17.49 13.67
C TYR A 342 7.18 17.68 13.59
N ARG A 343 7.73 18.15 12.46
CA ARG A 343 9.17 18.48 12.35
C ARG A 343 9.60 19.63 13.28
N GLN A 344 8.65 20.43 13.78
CA GLN A 344 8.91 21.50 14.73
C GLN A 344 8.92 21.03 16.19
N ILE A 345 8.63 19.74 16.45
CA ILE A 345 8.73 19.17 17.79
C ILE A 345 10.20 19.29 18.25
N PRO A 346 10.46 19.99 19.38
CA PRO A 346 11.82 20.18 19.85
C PRO A 346 12.39 18.87 20.38
N SER A 347 13.68 18.63 20.12
CA SER A 347 14.41 17.60 20.87
C SER A 347 14.53 18.07 22.31
N SER A 348 13.86 17.37 23.21
CA SER A 348 13.85 17.68 24.65
C SER A 348 14.69 16.69 25.45
N HIS A 349 15.57 15.92 24.79
CA HIS A 349 16.40 14.91 25.44
C HIS A 349 17.71 15.53 25.89
N ASN A 350 18.08 15.28 27.16
CA ASN A 350 19.35 15.71 27.73
C ASN A 350 20.47 14.71 27.36
N THR A 351 20.58 14.34 26.09
CA THR A 351 21.61 13.43 25.58
C THR A 351 22.40 14.10 24.47
N ASN A 352 23.64 13.66 24.26
CA ASN A 352 24.49 14.12 23.15
C ASN A 352 24.14 13.44 21.81
N HIS A 353 23.10 12.60 21.78
CA HIS A 353 22.74 11.81 20.61
C HIS A 353 21.83 12.60 19.67
N GLU A 354 22.31 12.92 18.48
CA GLU A 354 21.51 13.59 17.45
C GLU A 354 20.41 12.67 16.89
N ILE A 355 20.72 11.39 16.63
CA ILE A 355 19.79 10.47 15.98
C ILE A 355 19.35 9.39 16.97
N CYS A 356 18.09 9.45 17.37
CA CYS A 356 17.57 8.67 18.50
C CYS A 356 16.04 8.46 18.45
N ASP A 357 15.54 7.65 19.37
CA ASP A 357 14.11 7.53 19.64
C ASP A 357 13.55 8.80 20.33
N THR A 358 12.26 8.79 20.67
CA THR A 358 11.63 9.94 21.34
C THR A 358 12.02 10.11 22.82
N LEU A 359 12.99 9.36 23.34
CA LEU A 359 13.51 9.48 24.70
C LEU A 359 15.03 9.67 24.71
N GLY A 360 15.67 9.83 23.55
CA GLY A 360 17.12 9.99 23.41
C GLY A 360 17.90 8.67 23.35
N GLY A 361 17.21 7.53 23.21
CA GLY A 361 17.79 6.19 23.18
C GLY A 361 17.75 5.50 21.80
N ALA A 362 18.01 4.19 21.81
CA ALA A 362 17.98 3.36 20.61
C ALA A 362 16.55 3.17 20.09
N PHE A 363 16.38 3.10 18.78
CA PHE A 363 15.07 3.00 18.13
C PHE A 363 14.94 1.73 17.30
N ARG A 364 13.69 1.30 17.07
CA ARG A 364 13.37 0.26 16.08
C ARG A 364 13.05 0.93 14.76
N ASP A 365 13.48 0.31 13.66
CA ASP A 365 13.08 0.72 12.32
C ASP A 365 13.06 -0.52 11.42
N ASN A 366 11.89 -0.84 10.86
CA ASN A 366 11.70 -2.01 10.01
C ASN A 366 12.65 -2.01 8.79
N ARG A 367 13.09 -0.82 8.33
CA ARG A 367 14.10 -0.67 7.28
C ARG A 367 15.46 -1.23 7.71
N MET A 368 15.82 -1.16 8.98
CA MET A 368 17.13 -1.59 9.50
C MET A 368 17.13 -3.01 10.07
N GLY A 369 15.95 -3.63 10.19
CA GLY A 369 15.75 -4.99 10.69
C GLY A 369 14.96 -5.04 12.00
N GLY A 370 14.77 -6.24 12.56
CA GLY A 370 13.93 -6.45 13.76
C GLY A 370 14.52 -5.99 15.10
N GLY A 371 15.67 -5.30 15.09
CA GLY A 371 16.47 -4.94 16.27
C GLY A 371 16.24 -3.53 16.80
N LEU A 372 16.98 -3.18 17.86
CA LEU A 372 17.20 -1.79 18.27
C LEU A 372 18.48 -1.28 17.61
N HIS A 373 18.47 -0.02 17.18
CA HIS A 373 19.55 0.63 16.46
C HIS A 373 19.89 1.97 17.11
N GLY A 374 21.18 2.31 17.13
CA GLY A 374 21.65 3.52 17.79
C GLY A 374 21.53 3.46 19.32
N PRO A 375 21.39 4.60 20.01
CA PRO A 375 21.36 5.96 19.44
C PRO A 375 22.69 6.34 18.79
N PHE A 376 22.71 7.38 17.94
CA PHE A 376 23.93 7.84 17.25
C PHE A 376 24.24 9.29 17.60
N ASP A 377 25.52 9.58 17.81
CA ASP A 377 26.01 10.92 18.16
C ASP A 377 25.94 11.88 16.97
N SER A 378 26.09 11.39 15.74
CA SER A 378 26.04 12.20 14.54
C SER A 378 25.38 11.50 13.36
N LYS A 379 24.99 12.30 12.35
CA LYS A 379 24.57 11.78 11.03
C LYS A 379 25.63 10.85 10.40
N ILE A 380 26.91 11.15 10.57
CA ILE A 380 27.99 10.35 9.97
C ILE A 380 28.06 8.97 10.62
N ASP A 381 27.90 8.88 11.95
CA ASP A 381 27.88 7.60 12.66
C ASP A 381 26.70 6.74 12.23
N PHE A 382 25.53 7.37 12.06
CA PHE A 382 24.35 6.70 11.52
C PHE A 382 24.56 6.17 10.10
N LEU A 383 25.13 6.98 9.19
CA LEU A 383 25.41 6.53 7.82
C LEU A 383 26.44 5.40 7.77
N ASN A 384 27.52 5.50 8.56
CA ASN A 384 28.53 4.44 8.66
C ASN A 384 27.91 3.12 9.16
N TYR A 385 26.94 3.20 10.07
CA TYR A 385 26.18 2.05 10.53
C TYR A 385 25.31 1.43 9.43
N LEU A 386 24.70 2.25 8.55
CA LEU A 386 23.88 1.78 7.42
C LEU A 386 24.69 1.19 6.27
N SER A 387 25.93 1.65 6.06
CA SER A 387 26.78 1.26 4.93
C SER A 387 28.08 0.52 5.32
N PRO A 388 28.05 -0.56 6.12
CA PRO A 388 29.29 -1.21 6.55
C PRO A 388 29.85 -2.14 5.47
N GLY A 389 31.13 -2.52 5.59
CA GLY A 389 31.79 -3.45 4.68
C GLY A 389 32.00 -2.87 3.28
N ARG A 390 31.62 -3.59 2.23
CA ARG A 390 31.83 -3.17 0.82
C ARG A 390 31.17 -1.83 0.47
N LEU A 391 30.08 -1.46 1.15
CA LEU A 391 29.42 -0.18 0.94
C LEU A 391 30.23 1.00 1.51
N ALA A 392 31.07 0.78 2.52
CA ALA A 392 31.92 1.82 3.07
C ALA A 392 32.94 2.33 2.05
N ALA A 393 33.40 1.46 1.14
CA ALA A 393 34.28 1.84 0.04
C ALA A 393 33.58 2.73 -1.00
N LEU A 394 32.24 2.68 -1.08
CA LEU A 394 31.44 3.49 -2.01
C LEU A 394 31.01 4.83 -1.41
N ARG A 395 31.47 5.17 -0.19
CA ARG A 395 31.06 6.37 0.54
C ARG A 395 31.22 7.65 -0.28
N ASP A 396 32.29 7.74 -1.07
CA ASP A 396 32.61 8.93 -1.88
C ASP A 396 32.09 8.84 -3.32
N GLU A 397 31.44 7.73 -3.68
CA GLU A 397 30.88 7.47 -5.01
C GLU A 397 29.38 7.74 -5.06
N LEU A 398 28.86 8.14 -6.22
CA LEU A 398 27.41 8.25 -6.41
C LEU A 398 26.78 6.85 -6.55
N PRO A 399 25.55 6.64 -6.06
CA PRO A 399 24.69 7.63 -5.40
C PRO A 399 24.98 7.84 -3.90
N LEU A 400 25.72 6.95 -3.24
CA LEU A 400 25.86 6.93 -1.77
C LEU A 400 26.44 8.23 -1.18
N SER A 401 27.39 8.85 -1.87
CA SER A 401 28.01 10.12 -1.46
C SER A 401 27.04 11.28 -1.30
N ALA A 402 25.86 11.25 -1.91
CA ALA A 402 24.83 12.27 -1.71
C ALA A 402 24.40 12.36 -0.23
N LEU A 403 24.25 11.21 0.46
CA LEU A 403 23.89 11.17 1.88
C LEU A 403 24.96 11.82 2.77
N TYR A 404 26.24 11.62 2.41
CA TYR A 404 27.38 12.13 3.16
C TYR A 404 27.65 13.61 2.90
N ARG A 405 27.53 14.06 1.64
CA ARG A 405 27.83 15.44 1.23
C ARG A 405 26.72 16.42 1.62
N ASN A 406 25.46 16.04 1.47
CA ASN A 406 24.33 16.94 1.71
C ASN A 406 24.16 17.16 3.21
N ASN A 407 24.03 18.41 3.66
CA ASN A 407 23.71 18.66 5.07
C ASN A 407 22.19 18.49 5.29
N HIS A 408 21.81 17.73 6.31
CA HIS A 408 20.40 17.44 6.62
C HIS A 408 20.11 17.88 8.04
N ARG A 409 18.99 18.59 8.22
CA ARG A 409 18.49 18.88 9.57
C ARG A 409 18.11 17.57 10.26
N ILE A 410 18.40 17.47 11.55
CA ILE A 410 17.83 16.43 12.40
C ILE A 410 16.51 16.96 12.94
N VAL A 411 15.43 16.25 12.66
CA VAL A 411 14.06 16.65 12.97
C VAL A 411 13.30 15.48 13.55
N PHE A 412 12.21 15.76 14.28
CA PHE A 412 11.28 14.71 14.66
C PHE A 412 10.60 14.14 13.41
N SER A 413 10.60 12.82 13.30
CA SER A 413 10.11 12.06 12.15
C SER A 413 9.19 10.95 12.61
N HIS A 414 8.12 10.70 11.85
CA HIS A 414 7.26 9.54 12.04
C HIS A 414 8.01 8.24 11.69
N SER A 415 8.83 8.28 10.63
CA SER A 415 9.72 7.18 10.18
C SER A 415 9.03 5.88 9.73
N ASP A 416 7.70 5.86 9.69
CA ASP A 416 6.91 4.77 9.11
C ASP A 416 5.63 5.28 8.41
N LEU A 417 5.74 6.39 7.70
CA LEU A 417 4.61 7.12 7.10
C LEU A 417 4.18 6.51 5.74
N HIS A 418 3.76 5.25 5.74
CA HIS A 418 3.20 4.59 4.56
C HIS A 418 1.67 4.52 4.60
N ARG A 419 1.02 4.14 3.48
CA ARG A 419 -0.43 4.33 3.29
C ARG A 419 -1.33 3.63 4.32
N THR A 420 -0.89 2.57 5.01
CA THR A 420 -1.71 1.94 6.06
C THR A 420 -1.70 2.72 7.38
N ASN A 421 -0.76 3.65 7.55
CA ASN A 421 -0.62 4.47 8.75
C ASN A 421 -1.27 5.85 8.57
N ILE A 422 -1.87 6.11 7.41
CA ILE A 422 -2.54 7.37 7.07
C ILE A 422 -4.04 7.12 6.97
N LYS A 423 -4.81 7.88 7.75
CA LYS A 423 -6.28 7.82 7.74
C LYS A 423 -6.85 8.90 6.86
N VAL A 424 -7.81 8.54 6.00
CA VAL A 424 -8.53 9.47 5.14
C VAL A 424 -10.05 9.37 5.30
N ARG A 425 -10.73 10.44 4.90
CA ARG A 425 -12.19 10.51 4.80
C ARG A 425 -12.56 11.51 3.72
N GLY A 426 -13.43 11.11 2.80
CA GLY A 426 -13.89 12.06 1.78
C GLY A 426 -12.74 12.64 0.95
N GLY A 427 -11.71 11.82 0.65
CA GLY A 427 -10.51 12.27 -0.06
C GLY A 427 -9.58 13.19 0.74
N ARG A 428 -9.83 13.43 2.03
CA ARG A 428 -9.03 14.30 2.89
C ARG A 428 -8.29 13.51 3.96
N LEU A 429 -7.08 13.95 4.31
CA LEU A 429 -6.34 13.42 5.45
C LEU A 429 -7.09 13.75 6.75
N VAL A 430 -7.37 12.74 7.56
CA VAL A 430 -8.03 12.92 8.88
C VAL A 430 -7.18 12.47 10.06
N GLY A 431 -6.06 11.79 9.83
CA GLY A 431 -5.10 11.52 10.90
C GLY A 431 -3.96 10.58 10.52
N ILE A 432 -3.01 10.44 11.44
CA ILE A 432 -1.80 9.62 11.29
C ILE A 432 -1.68 8.72 12.52
N ILE A 433 -1.46 7.42 12.30
CA ILE A 433 -1.38 6.40 13.35
C ILE A 433 -0.02 5.68 13.30
N ASP A 434 0.22 4.85 14.31
CA ASP A 434 1.41 3.98 14.43
C ASP A 434 2.77 4.70 14.53
N TRP A 435 2.91 5.49 15.60
CA TRP A 435 4.10 6.29 15.90
C TRP A 435 5.23 5.47 16.55
N GLU A 436 5.28 4.15 16.35
CA GLU A 436 6.22 3.27 17.06
C GLU A 436 7.69 3.46 16.65
N ALA A 437 7.91 3.90 15.40
CA ALA A 437 9.24 4.20 14.85
C ALA A 437 9.64 5.67 15.02
N ALA A 438 8.80 6.50 15.66
CA ALA A 438 9.02 7.92 15.76
C ALA A 438 10.30 8.26 16.55
N GLY A 439 10.97 9.33 16.15
CA GLY A 439 12.22 9.78 16.76
C GLY A 439 12.89 10.90 15.99
N PHE A 440 14.07 11.31 16.42
CA PHE A 440 14.86 12.37 15.80
C PHE A 440 15.80 11.77 14.76
N LYS A 441 15.63 12.14 13.49
CA LYS A 441 16.34 11.56 12.34
C LYS A 441 16.63 12.63 11.29
N PRO A 442 17.56 12.37 10.33
CA PRO A 442 17.77 13.27 9.20
C PRO A 442 16.47 13.49 8.42
N GLU A 443 16.17 14.74 8.04
CA GLU A 443 14.89 15.12 7.42
C GLU A 443 14.52 14.33 6.15
N TYR A 444 15.52 13.83 5.40
CA TYR A 444 15.30 12.99 4.21
C TYR A 444 14.72 11.61 4.56
N TRP A 445 15.00 11.11 5.78
CA TRP A 445 14.63 9.77 6.24
C TRP A 445 13.11 9.55 6.17
N GLU A 446 12.33 10.58 6.45
CA GLU A 446 10.87 10.52 6.34
C GLU A 446 10.39 10.17 4.93
N TYR A 447 10.94 10.84 3.91
CA TYR A 447 10.58 10.60 2.51
C TYR A 447 11.04 9.22 2.05
N THR A 448 12.29 8.86 2.30
CA THR A 448 12.83 7.57 1.86
C THR A 448 12.16 6.40 2.57
N ARG A 449 11.79 6.56 3.86
CA ARG A 449 11.01 5.56 4.60
C ARG A 449 9.56 5.45 4.12
N ALA A 450 8.91 6.54 3.72
CA ALA A 450 7.56 6.47 3.14
C ALA A 450 7.54 5.67 1.82
N VAL A 451 8.64 5.70 1.05
CA VAL A 451 8.79 4.98 -0.23
C VAL A 451 9.25 3.53 -0.03
N TRP A 452 10.07 3.24 0.98
CA TRP A 452 10.71 1.93 1.19
C TRP A 452 9.76 0.72 1.20
N PRO A 453 8.57 0.74 1.85
CA PRO A 453 7.65 -0.41 1.85
C PRO A 453 7.17 -0.83 0.45
N TYR A 454 7.32 0.06 -0.54
CA TYR A 454 6.94 -0.15 -1.93
C TYR A 454 8.14 -0.40 -2.84
N PHE A 455 9.31 -0.71 -2.26
CA PHE A 455 10.55 -1.03 -2.97
C PHE A 455 11.00 0.05 -3.99
N GLY A 456 10.66 1.31 -3.77
CA GLY A 456 11.00 2.37 -4.73
C GLY A 456 10.10 2.36 -5.96
N ASP A 457 8.82 2.01 -5.80
CA ASP A 457 7.83 2.18 -6.86
C ASP A 457 7.76 3.66 -7.29
N ARG A 458 8.04 3.92 -8.58
CA ARG A 458 8.10 5.28 -9.14
C ARG A 458 6.79 6.06 -9.01
N ARG A 459 5.64 5.40 -8.89
CA ARG A 459 4.35 6.09 -8.69
C ARG A 459 4.26 6.60 -7.26
N VAL A 460 4.58 5.74 -6.29
CA VAL A 460 4.62 6.12 -4.88
C VAL A 460 5.65 7.22 -4.63
N GLU A 461 6.83 7.15 -5.26
CA GLU A 461 7.84 8.21 -5.20
C GLU A 461 7.27 9.57 -5.57
N LYS A 462 6.66 9.65 -6.77
CA LYS A 462 6.08 10.90 -7.27
C LYS A 462 4.96 11.41 -6.39
N GLU A 463 4.08 10.51 -5.93
CA GLU A 463 2.94 10.88 -5.09
C GLU A 463 3.38 11.38 -3.72
N MET A 464 4.32 10.68 -3.07
CA MET A 464 4.85 11.10 -1.77
C MET A 464 5.67 12.39 -1.90
N ALA A 465 6.44 12.56 -2.99
CA ALA A 465 7.24 13.75 -3.21
C ALA A 465 6.42 15.05 -3.18
N LEU A 466 5.15 15.01 -3.58
CA LEU A 466 4.24 16.15 -3.53
C LEU A 466 3.96 16.67 -2.10
N ALA A 467 4.19 15.85 -1.07
CA ALA A 467 3.99 16.22 0.32
C ALA A 467 5.26 16.84 0.96
N PHE A 468 6.40 16.87 0.27
CA PHE A 468 7.65 17.38 0.81
C PHE A 468 8.02 18.74 0.22
N GLU A 469 8.53 19.64 1.07
CA GLU A 469 8.92 21.02 0.68
C GLU A 469 10.10 21.09 -0.30
N LYS A 470 10.88 20.03 -0.41
CA LYS A 470 12.04 19.93 -1.30
C LYS A 470 12.21 18.50 -1.81
N SER A 471 12.95 18.37 -2.90
CA SER A 471 13.31 17.07 -3.46
C SER A 471 14.34 16.36 -2.58
N TYR A 472 14.17 15.05 -2.45
CA TYR A 472 15.12 14.11 -1.84
C TYR A 472 15.47 12.98 -2.81
N ALA A 473 15.48 13.27 -4.11
CA ALA A 473 15.66 12.26 -5.16
C ALA A 473 17.06 11.61 -5.10
N GLU A 474 18.10 12.39 -4.83
CA GLU A 474 19.47 11.86 -4.70
C GLU A 474 19.62 10.99 -3.45
N GLU A 475 19.06 11.43 -2.32
CA GLU A 475 19.02 10.64 -1.09
C GLU A 475 18.24 9.34 -1.28
N LEU A 476 17.16 9.35 -2.05
CA LEU A 476 16.40 8.16 -2.38
C LEU A 476 17.18 7.18 -3.25
N GLU A 477 17.91 7.65 -4.27
CA GLU A 477 18.77 6.77 -5.08
C GLU A 477 19.90 6.15 -4.25
N ALA A 478 20.46 6.91 -3.31
CA ALA A 478 21.44 6.40 -2.35
C ALA A 478 20.81 5.34 -1.43
N GLU A 479 19.62 5.62 -0.90
CA GLU A 479 18.88 4.67 -0.07
C GLU A 479 18.53 3.38 -0.83
N LYS A 480 18.08 3.47 -2.09
CA LYS A 480 17.83 2.29 -2.94
C LYS A 480 19.07 1.41 -3.10
N LEU A 481 20.26 2.00 -3.19
CA LEU A 481 21.52 1.23 -3.18
C LEU A 481 21.70 0.49 -1.83
N LEU A 482 21.43 1.16 -0.71
CA LEU A 482 21.50 0.56 0.63
C LEU A 482 20.42 -0.52 0.85
N TRP A 483 19.26 -0.44 0.19
CA TRP A 483 18.16 -1.41 0.34
C TRP A 483 18.52 -2.78 -0.24
N ARG A 484 19.28 -2.81 -1.34
CA ARG A 484 19.72 -4.06 -2.01
C ARG A 484 20.47 -5.02 -1.09
N ARG A 485 21.10 -4.50 -0.03
CA ARG A 485 21.78 -5.30 1.00
C ARG A 485 20.80 -6.17 1.80
N TYR A 486 19.60 -5.68 2.07
CA TYR A 486 18.63 -6.34 2.95
C TYR A 486 17.64 -7.24 2.19
N LEU A 487 17.66 -7.19 0.85
CA LEU A 487 16.80 -8.00 -0.03
C LEU A 487 17.49 -9.29 -0.54
N MET A 488 18.75 -9.52 -0.17
CA MET A 488 19.50 -10.75 -0.51
C MET A 488 19.43 -11.84 0.58
N PHE A 489 18.43 -11.79 1.46
CA PHE A 489 18.18 -12.83 2.46
C PHE A 489 16.73 -13.27 2.47
#